data_AF-A0A0P1GDU2-F1
#
_entry.id   AF-A0A0P1GDU2-F1
#
_cell.length_a   1.000
_cell.length_b   1.000
_cell.length_c   1.000
_cell.angle_alpha   90.00
_cell.angle_beta   90.00
_cell.angle_gamma   90.00
#
_symmetry.space_group_name_H-M   'P 1'
#
loop_
_entity.id
_entity.type
_entity.pdbx_description
1 polymer ?
#
loop_
_entity_poly.entity_id
_entity_poly.type
_entity_poly.pdbx_seq_one_letter_code
_entity_poly.pdbx_strand_id
1 'polypeptide(L)'
;MSRSHYVLVTLLALSVAGCGRAPESIGASRHQNFLLDAPVADAFWQETQLTKDAIALEDMIREMTAAARKGEPAKCDGTSLSDPSFAGCSESQLKGRLLGALPFGSKEVDSDSLSPAMADVFTQLEAVDDGIDQLLIAQRAETVRLRQEMTQGVITEQVFNARLAEMADNRRTVADTLALGTDRAAKARLMLTRAQGKGQDGLSWYVASMKQVEETTRAGQARLMAAEG
;
A
#
# COMPACT_ATOMS: atom_id res chain seq x y z
N MET A 1 65.38 15.66 30.29
CA MET A 1 65.30 17.13 30.46
C MET A 1 64.64 17.72 29.21
N SER A 2 63.59 18.53 29.42
CA SER A 2 62.90 19.54 28.57
C SER A 2 62.58 19.22 27.09
N ARG A 3 61.31 19.19 26.63
CA ARG A 3 60.36 20.32 26.34
C ARG A 3 61.00 21.36 25.38
N SER A 4 60.43 21.83 24.27
CA SER A 4 59.03 21.97 23.85
C SER A 4 58.90 22.48 22.39
N HIS A 5 57.76 22.15 21.77
CA HIS A 5 56.89 22.89 20.84
C HIS A 5 57.46 23.58 19.58
N TYR A 6 56.98 23.15 18.40
CA TYR A 6 56.19 24.03 17.53
C TYR A 6 55.05 23.25 16.86
N VAL A 7 53.87 23.81 17.03
CA VAL A 7 52.57 23.43 16.48
C VAL A 7 52.48 24.01 15.07
N LEU A 8 52.16 23.19 14.08
CA LEU A 8 51.60 23.68 12.81
C LEU A 8 50.43 22.79 12.42
N VAL A 9 49.27 23.38 12.72
CA VAL A 9 47.93 22.94 12.38
C VAL A 9 47.75 23.10 10.87
N THR A 10 47.52 22.00 10.17
CA THR A 10 46.88 22.03 8.85
C THR A 10 45.58 21.26 8.94
N LEU A 11 44.51 22.04 9.16
CA LEU A 11 43.13 21.69 8.85
C LEU A 11 43.05 21.30 7.36
N LEU A 12 42.74 20.04 7.08
CA LEU A 12 42.13 19.65 5.82
C LEU A 12 40.77 19.05 6.15
N ALA A 13 39.76 19.79 5.72
CA ALA A 13 38.37 19.61 6.04
C ALA A 13 37.84 18.24 5.59
N LEU A 14 36.98 17.69 6.43
CA LEU A 14 36.11 16.57 6.13
C LEU A 14 35.25 16.88 4.91
N SER A 15 35.37 16.04 3.89
CA SER A 15 34.30 15.84 2.90
C SER A 15 34.24 14.35 2.55
N VAL A 16 33.78 13.54 3.49
CA VAL A 16 33.18 12.23 3.17
C VAL A 16 31.68 12.46 3.07
N ALA A 17 31.26 13.00 1.92
CA ALA A 17 29.89 12.84 1.46
C ALA A 17 29.75 11.38 1.00
N GLY A 18 29.14 10.58 1.85
CA GLY A 18 28.94 9.15 1.66
C GLY A 18 28.19 8.56 2.85
N CYS A 19 27.07 9.19 3.22
CA CYS A 19 26.17 8.67 4.23
C CYS A 19 25.64 7.28 3.81
N GLY A 20 26.05 6.26 4.56
CA GLY A 20 25.17 5.21 5.05
C GLY A 20 24.52 4.31 4.01
N ARG A 21 25.30 3.43 3.37
CA ARG A 21 24.79 2.06 3.18
C ARG A 21 25.07 1.29 4.46
N ALA A 22 24.13 1.40 5.40
CA ALA A 22 23.96 0.35 6.41
C ALA A 22 23.60 -0.95 5.65
N PRO A 23 24.14 -2.11 6.07
CA PRO A 23 23.93 -3.37 5.37
C PRO A 23 22.43 -3.68 5.34
N GLU A 24 21.98 -4.28 4.24
CA GLU A 24 20.65 -4.86 4.12
C GLU A 24 20.40 -5.83 5.28
N SER A 25 19.71 -5.35 6.31
CA SER A 25 19.13 -6.17 7.36
C SER A 25 17.62 -6.22 7.24
N ILE A 26 17.09 -6.08 6.02
CA ILE A 26 15.73 -6.45 5.67
C ILE A 26 15.79 -7.93 5.29
N GLY A 27 15.91 -8.82 6.29
CA GLY A 27 15.90 -10.27 6.07
C GLY A 27 16.79 -11.08 7.02
N ALA A 28 17.84 -10.51 7.61
CA ALA A 28 18.77 -11.27 8.45
C ALA A 28 18.24 -11.60 9.86
N SER A 29 17.19 -10.93 10.33
CA SER A 29 16.54 -11.21 11.61
C SER A 29 15.30 -12.12 11.50
N ARG A 30 14.84 -12.46 10.29
CA ARG A 30 13.71 -13.40 10.09
C ARG A 30 14.09 -14.88 10.22
N HIS A 31 15.38 -15.20 10.37
CA HIS A 31 15.88 -16.58 10.31
C HIS A 31 16.40 -17.16 11.63
N GLN A 32 16.29 -16.46 12.76
CA GLN A 32 16.73 -17.02 14.04
C GLN A 32 15.55 -17.53 14.86
N ASN A 33 15.25 -18.82 14.66
CA ASN A 33 14.60 -19.71 15.62
C ASN A 33 13.12 -19.49 15.90
N PHE A 34 12.27 -19.42 14.86
CA PHE A 34 10.93 -19.98 15.02
C PHE A 34 10.99 -21.42 14.52
N LEU A 35 11.00 -22.39 15.43
CA LEU A 35 10.77 -23.79 15.12
C LEU A 35 9.47 -23.86 14.31
N LEU A 36 9.59 -24.04 12.98
CA LEU A 36 8.46 -24.01 12.05
C LEU A 36 7.57 -25.23 12.31
N ASP A 37 6.69 -25.11 13.30
CA ASP A 37 5.44 -25.83 13.31
C ASP A 37 4.62 -25.35 12.10
N ALA A 38 4.08 -26.30 11.33
CA ALA A 38 3.26 -26.05 10.12
C ALA A 38 2.29 -24.85 10.21
N PRO A 39 1.54 -24.63 11.32
CA PRO A 39 0.56 -23.52 11.38
C PRO A 39 1.15 -22.11 11.25
N VAL A 40 2.42 -21.87 11.61
CA VAL A 40 3.02 -20.52 11.49
C VAL A 40 3.50 -20.21 10.09
N ALA A 41 3.94 -21.24 9.36
CA ALA A 41 4.23 -21.10 7.93
C ALA A 41 2.96 -20.70 7.16
N ASP A 42 1.84 -21.34 7.47
CA ASP A 42 0.56 -21.09 6.79
C ASP A 42 0.04 -19.67 7.04
N ALA A 43 0.09 -19.18 8.28
CA ALA A 43 -0.30 -17.81 8.61
C ALA A 43 0.55 -16.76 7.88
N PHE A 44 1.87 -16.97 7.79
CA PHE A 44 2.77 -16.09 7.07
C PHE A 44 2.49 -16.04 5.55
N TRP A 45 2.17 -17.20 4.96
CA TRP A 45 1.79 -17.26 3.54
C TRP A 45 0.47 -16.54 3.28
N GLN A 46 -0.52 -16.69 4.17
CA GLN A 46 -1.80 -15.97 4.08
C GLN A 46 -1.60 -14.45 4.17
N GLU A 47 -0.79 -13.96 5.13
CA GLU A 47 -0.45 -12.54 5.29
C GLU A 47 0.19 -11.97 4.02
N THR A 48 1.16 -12.69 3.47
CA THR A 48 1.86 -12.29 2.24
C THR A 48 0.94 -12.28 1.03
N GLN A 49 0.07 -13.29 0.90
CA GLN A 49 -0.84 -13.40 -0.22
C GLN A 49 -1.90 -12.30 -0.19
N LEU A 50 -2.50 -12.04 0.97
CA LEU A 50 -3.47 -10.95 1.12
C LEU A 50 -2.86 -9.59 0.78
N THR A 51 -1.61 -9.35 1.18
CA THR A 51 -0.91 -8.11 0.84
C THR A 51 -0.75 -7.97 -0.68
N LYS A 52 -0.39 -9.05 -1.39
CA LYS A 52 -0.30 -9.05 -2.86
C LYS A 52 -1.65 -8.82 -3.51
N ASP A 53 -2.71 -9.44 -2.99
CA ASP A 53 -4.07 -9.30 -3.52
C ASP A 53 -4.59 -7.87 -3.34
N ALA A 54 -4.27 -7.22 -2.21
CA ALA A 54 -4.61 -5.82 -1.98
C ALA A 54 -3.84 -4.86 -2.91
N ILE A 55 -2.57 -5.16 -3.20
CA ILE A 55 -1.77 -4.40 -4.19
C ILE A 55 -2.34 -4.60 -5.60
N ALA A 56 -2.68 -5.84 -5.97
CA ALA A 56 -3.26 -6.14 -7.27
C ALA A 56 -4.60 -5.41 -7.48
N LEU A 57 -5.44 -5.34 -6.44
CA LEU A 57 -6.68 -4.56 -6.48
C LEU A 57 -6.40 -3.08 -6.78
N GLU A 58 -5.41 -2.50 -6.11
CA GLU A 58 -4.99 -1.11 -6.36
C GLU A 58 -4.54 -0.89 -7.80
N ASP A 59 -3.66 -1.77 -8.28
CA ASP A 59 -3.13 -1.73 -9.63
C ASP A 59 -4.24 -1.85 -10.68
N MET A 60 -5.21 -2.75 -10.49
CA MET A 60 -6.36 -2.90 -11.39
C MET A 60 -7.22 -1.63 -11.45
N ILE A 61 -7.52 -1.00 -10.30
CA ILE A 61 -8.27 0.27 -10.27
C ILE A 61 -7.50 1.36 -11.02
N ARG A 62 -6.17 1.42 -10.84
CA ARG A 62 -5.29 2.37 -11.53
C ARG A 62 -5.29 2.14 -13.05
N GLU A 63 -5.11 0.91 -13.48
CA GLU A 63 -5.06 0.51 -14.89
C GLU A 63 -6.40 0.75 -15.58
N MET A 64 -7.51 0.34 -14.96
CA MET A 64 -8.85 0.63 -15.44
C MET A 64 -9.05 2.14 -15.63
N THR A 65 -8.66 2.95 -14.63
CA THR A 65 -8.81 4.41 -14.68
C THR A 65 -7.90 5.04 -15.74
N ALA A 66 -6.75 4.43 -16.05
CA ALA A 66 -5.85 4.88 -17.10
C ALA A 66 -6.37 4.52 -18.49
N ALA A 67 -6.82 3.28 -18.69
CA ALA A 67 -7.38 2.78 -19.94
C ALA A 67 -8.66 3.54 -20.35
N ALA A 68 -9.49 3.89 -19.36
CA ALA A 68 -10.73 4.61 -19.59
C ALA A 68 -10.54 6.07 -20.08
N ARG A 69 -9.30 6.59 -20.11
CA ARG A 69 -9.00 7.96 -20.60
C ARG A 69 -8.66 7.93 -22.09
N LYS A 70 -9.57 8.39 -22.95
CA LYS A 70 -9.24 8.62 -24.38
C LYS A 70 -8.33 9.85 -24.55
N GLY A 71 -7.08 9.59 -24.95
CA GLY A 71 -6.21 10.56 -25.63
C GLY A 71 -5.47 11.58 -24.75
N GLU A 72 -4.40 11.15 -24.08
CA GLU A 72 -3.03 11.69 -24.16
C GLU A 72 -2.07 10.80 -23.32
N PRO A 73 -0.84 10.48 -23.78
CA PRO A 73 0.18 9.96 -22.88
C PRO A 73 0.52 11.04 -21.86
N ALA A 74 0.59 10.67 -20.58
CA ALA A 74 0.92 11.58 -19.49
C ALA A 74 2.34 12.17 -19.69
N LYS A 75 2.46 13.37 -20.28
CA LYS A 75 3.76 14.06 -20.49
C LYS A 75 4.40 14.65 -19.22
N CYS A 76 3.88 14.31 -18.04
CA CYS A 76 4.35 14.76 -16.73
C CYS A 76 4.36 13.53 -15.80
N ASP A 77 5.17 12.53 -16.16
CA ASP A 77 5.20 11.18 -15.58
C ASP A 77 6.18 10.99 -14.43
N GLY A 78 7.00 12.00 -14.10
CA GLY A 78 7.97 11.95 -13.01
C GLY A 78 7.39 11.51 -11.65
N THR A 79 8.23 10.89 -10.84
CA THR A 79 7.85 10.34 -9.52
C THR A 79 8.11 11.30 -8.36
N SER A 80 8.82 12.41 -8.60
CA SER A 80 9.21 13.41 -7.59
C SER A 80 9.23 14.83 -8.15
N LEU A 81 8.94 15.84 -7.32
CA LEU A 81 8.86 17.26 -7.72
C LEU A 81 10.15 17.87 -8.27
N SER A 82 11.27 17.17 -8.11
CA SER A 82 12.59 17.57 -8.60
C SER A 82 12.93 16.95 -9.95
N ASP A 83 12.02 16.15 -10.52
CA ASP A 83 12.25 15.45 -11.78
C ASP A 83 12.23 16.44 -12.96
N PRO A 84 13.27 16.46 -13.82
CA PRO A 84 13.35 17.37 -14.96
C PRO A 84 12.23 17.18 -15.99
N SER A 85 11.52 16.06 -15.96
CA SER A 85 10.28 15.85 -16.73
C SER A 85 9.16 16.86 -16.40
N PHE A 86 9.22 17.55 -15.26
CA PHE A 86 8.23 18.55 -14.85
C PHE A 86 8.49 19.98 -15.34
N ALA A 87 9.63 20.27 -15.97
CA ALA A 87 10.05 21.63 -16.36
C ALA A 87 9.10 22.33 -17.37
N GLY A 88 8.24 21.58 -18.05
CA GLY A 88 7.23 22.10 -18.99
C GLY A 88 5.78 21.99 -18.52
N CYS A 89 5.53 21.55 -17.28
CA CYS A 89 4.18 21.30 -16.78
C CYS A 89 3.60 22.58 -16.14
N SER A 90 2.37 22.95 -16.49
CA SER A 90 1.69 24.13 -15.94
C SER A 90 1.30 23.93 -14.46
N GLU A 91 1.19 25.03 -13.70
CA GLU A 91 0.87 25.00 -12.27
C GLU A 91 -0.44 24.25 -11.97
N SER A 92 -1.43 24.30 -12.86
CA SER A 92 -2.70 23.55 -12.74
C SER A 92 -2.54 22.04 -12.94
N GLN A 93 -1.59 21.60 -13.77
CA GLN A 93 -1.24 20.18 -13.95
C GLN A 93 -0.46 19.64 -12.74
N LEU A 94 0.39 20.47 -12.13
CA LEU A 94 1.16 20.13 -10.94
C LEU A 94 0.29 20.12 -9.67
N LYS A 95 -0.54 21.15 -9.44
CA LYS A 95 -1.54 21.19 -8.33
C LYS A 95 -2.52 20.03 -8.40
N GLY A 96 -2.81 19.57 -9.62
CA GLY A 96 -3.50 18.32 -9.85
C GLY A 96 -2.81 17.17 -9.13
N ARG A 97 -1.60 16.83 -9.51
CA ARG A 97 -0.98 15.57 -9.05
C ARG A 97 -0.47 15.60 -7.60
N LEU A 98 0.01 16.76 -7.11
CA LEU A 98 0.60 16.92 -5.76
C LEU A 98 -0.43 16.80 -4.63
N LEU A 99 -1.70 17.10 -4.92
CA LEU A 99 -2.83 17.00 -3.99
C LEU A 99 -3.83 15.90 -4.39
N GLY A 100 -3.48 15.03 -5.35
CA GLY A 100 -4.36 13.93 -5.79
C GLY A 100 -5.52 14.33 -6.72
N ALA A 101 -5.59 15.58 -7.16
CA ALA A 101 -6.52 16.04 -8.18
C ALA A 101 -6.06 15.60 -9.59
N LEU A 102 -6.72 14.59 -10.16
CA LEU A 102 -6.43 14.23 -11.57
C LEU A 102 -6.68 15.47 -12.47
N PRO A 103 -5.90 15.70 -13.54
CA PRO A 103 -6.17 16.78 -14.49
C PRO A 103 -7.45 16.44 -15.27
N PHE A 104 -8.60 16.93 -14.79
CA PHE A 104 -9.92 16.59 -15.33
C PHE A 104 -10.31 17.53 -16.47
N GLY A 105 -9.76 17.28 -17.66
CA GLY A 105 -10.17 17.90 -18.92
C GLY A 105 -11.51 17.37 -19.45
N SER A 106 -12.08 18.06 -20.44
CA SER A 106 -13.41 17.90 -21.05
C SER A 106 -13.61 16.66 -21.94
N LYS A 107 -12.96 15.51 -21.66
CA LYS A 107 -12.92 14.39 -22.61
C LYS A 107 -13.74 13.17 -22.17
N GLU A 108 -14.22 12.47 -23.18
CA GLU A 108 -15.08 11.27 -23.14
C GLU A 108 -14.35 10.07 -22.52
N VAL A 109 -15.06 9.32 -21.69
CA VAL A 109 -14.56 8.10 -21.04
C VAL A 109 -14.76 6.91 -21.98
N ASP A 110 -13.79 6.02 -22.08
CA ASP A 110 -13.94 4.81 -22.89
C ASP A 110 -14.73 3.72 -22.17
N SER A 111 -16.06 3.72 -22.34
CA SER A 111 -16.95 2.75 -21.68
C SER A 111 -16.64 1.29 -22.03
N ASP A 112 -16.13 1.03 -23.23
CA ASP A 112 -15.87 -0.33 -23.72
C ASP A 112 -14.72 -0.99 -22.95
N SER A 113 -13.76 -0.18 -22.50
CA SER A 113 -12.64 -0.65 -21.67
C SER A 113 -13.02 -0.90 -20.20
N LEU A 114 -14.11 -0.27 -19.72
CA LEU A 114 -14.50 -0.31 -18.32
C LEU A 114 -15.20 -1.60 -17.90
N SER A 115 -15.99 -2.22 -18.77
CA SER A 115 -16.77 -3.42 -18.42
C SER A 115 -15.91 -4.62 -18.01
N PRO A 116 -14.94 -5.09 -18.83
CA PRO A 116 -14.08 -6.21 -18.44
C PRO A 116 -13.21 -5.85 -17.22
N ALA A 117 -12.64 -4.64 -17.18
CA ALA A 117 -11.80 -4.20 -16.09
C ALA A 117 -12.56 -4.11 -14.75
N MET A 118 -13.85 -3.75 -14.76
CA MET A 118 -14.67 -3.73 -13.55
C MET A 118 -14.95 -5.14 -13.01
N ALA A 119 -15.13 -6.13 -13.90
CA ALA A 119 -15.29 -7.52 -13.48
C ALA A 119 -14.04 -8.02 -12.75
N ASP A 120 -12.85 -7.73 -13.30
CA ASP A 120 -11.58 -8.10 -12.66
C ASP A 120 -11.41 -7.41 -11.30
N VAL A 121 -11.75 -6.11 -11.20
CA VAL A 121 -11.74 -5.37 -9.92
C VAL A 121 -12.66 -6.02 -8.89
N PHE A 122 -13.86 -6.46 -9.27
CA PHE A 122 -14.78 -7.12 -8.34
C PHE A 122 -14.29 -8.49 -7.90
N THR A 123 -13.77 -9.30 -8.82
CA THR A 123 -13.17 -10.60 -8.47
C THR A 123 -11.99 -10.42 -7.51
N GLN A 124 -11.13 -9.43 -7.75
CA GLN A 124 -10.01 -9.15 -6.87
C GLN A 124 -10.46 -8.58 -5.52
N LEU A 125 -11.50 -7.74 -5.50
CA LEU A 125 -12.09 -7.21 -4.28
C LEU A 125 -12.65 -8.33 -3.38
N GLU A 126 -13.33 -9.31 -3.97
CA GLU A 126 -13.85 -10.50 -3.27
C GLU A 126 -12.70 -11.33 -2.68
N ALA A 127 -11.66 -11.61 -3.46
CA ALA A 127 -10.47 -12.33 -2.98
C ALA A 127 -9.79 -11.62 -1.80
N VAL A 128 -9.71 -10.28 -1.85
CA VAL A 128 -9.20 -9.46 -0.74
C VAL A 128 -10.12 -9.53 0.48
N ASP A 129 -11.44 -9.46 0.30
CA ASP A 129 -12.41 -9.53 1.40
C ASP A 129 -12.33 -10.87 2.14
N ASP A 130 -12.34 -11.97 1.40
CA ASP A 130 -12.19 -13.32 1.93
C ASP A 130 -10.83 -13.51 2.61
N GLY A 131 -9.76 -12.97 2.00
CA GLY A 131 -8.41 -13.04 2.55
C GLY A 131 -8.27 -12.29 3.88
N ILE A 132 -8.97 -11.16 4.06
CA ILE A 132 -9.02 -10.43 5.35
C ILE A 132 -9.65 -11.32 6.42
N ASP A 133 -10.78 -11.95 6.13
CA ASP A 133 -11.46 -12.81 7.09
C ASP A 133 -10.61 -14.03 7.47
N GLN A 134 -9.97 -14.66 6.49
CA GLN A 134 -9.03 -15.77 6.73
C GLN A 134 -7.84 -15.34 7.60
N LEU A 135 -7.25 -14.18 7.31
CA LEU A 135 -6.14 -13.64 8.09
C LEU A 135 -6.55 -13.43 9.56
N LEU A 136 -7.69 -12.79 9.79
CA LEU A 136 -8.16 -12.50 11.15
C LEU A 136 -8.49 -13.79 11.93
N ILE A 137 -9.04 -14.80 11.26
CA ILE A 137 -9.28 -16.12 11.86
C ILE A 137 -7.95 -16.79 12.23
N ALA A 138 -6.98 -16.80 11.31
CA ALA A 138 -5.67 -17.41 11.52
C ALA A 138 -4.92 -16.74 12.69
N GLN A 139 -4.89 -15.41 12.73
CA GLN A 139 -4.22 -14.66 13.80
C GLN A 139 -4.89 -14.84 15.17
N ARG A 140 -6.22 -15.02 15.22
CA ARG A 140 -6.92 -15.39 16.47
C ARG A 140 -6.51 -16.77 16.95
N ALA A 141 -6.48 -17.76 16.05
CA ALA A 141 -6.04 -19.11 16.38
C ALA A 141 -4.57 -19.13 16.86
N GLU A 142 -3.71 -18.38 16.19
CA GLU A 142 -2.31 -18.21 16.58
C GLU A 142 -2.18 -17.56 17.97
N THR A 143 -2.96 -16.53 18.27
CA THR A 143 -2.95 -15.89 19.60
C THR A 143 -3.30 -16.87 20.72
N VAL A 144 -4.29 -17.74 20.50
CA VAL A 144 -4.65 -18.79 21.46
C VAL A 144 -3.50 -19.78 21.66
N ARG A 145 -2.88 -20.24 20.57
CA ARG A 145 -1.73 -21.15 20.61
C ARG A 145 -0.54 -20.53 21.36
N LEU A 146 -0.15 -19.31 21.01
CA LEU A 146 0.95 -18.58 21.65
C LEU A 146 0.70 -18.39 23.14
N ARG A 147 -0.55 -18.10 23.55
CA ARG A 147 -0.91 -17.99 24.97
C ARG A 147 -0.71 -19.33 25.69
N GLN A 148 -1.12 -20.44 25.08
CA GLN A 148 -0.93 -21.77 25.66
C GLN A 148 0.57 -22.11 25.78
N GLU A 149 1.37 -21.85 24.76
CA GLU A 149 2.82 -22.07 24.77
C GLU A 149 3.51 -21.22 25.84
N MET A 150 3.07 -19.98 26.03
CA MET A 150 3.58 -19.11 27.08
C MET A 150 3.25 -19.66 28.47
N THR A 151 2.01 -20.12 28.70
CA THR A 151 1.62 -20.73 29.99
C THR A 151 2.32 -22.05 30.29
N GLN A 152 2.71 -22.79 29.25
CA GLN A 152 3.47 -24.04 29.35
C GLN A 152 4.98 -23.78 29.51
N GLY A 153 5.43 -22.52 29.42
CA GLY A 153 6.84 -22.13 29.49
C GLY A 153 7.65 -22.50 28.24
N VAL A 154 6.99 -22.83 27.13
CA VAL A 154 7.63 -23.14 25.84
C VAL A 154 8.19 -21.86 25.21
N ILE A 155 7.46 -20.75 25.33
CA ILE A 155 7.90 -19.43 24.89
C ILE A 155 7.89 -18.42 26.04
N THR A 156 8.70 -17.38 25.93
CA THR A 156 8.72 -16.28 26.89
C THR A 156 7.64 -15.25 26.57
N GLU A 157 7.29 -14.42 27.55
CA GLU A 157 6.41 -13.26 27.36
C GLU A 157 6.94 -12.31 26.27
N GLN A 158 8.26 -12.15 26.17
CA GLN A 158 8.88 -11.34 25.12
C GLN A 158 8.60 -11.90 23.73
N VAL A 159 8.69 -13.23 23.54
CA VAL A 159 8.39 -13.89 22.26
C VAL A 159 6.90 -13.78 21.93
N PHE A 160 6.03 -13.98 22.92
CA PHE A 160 4.58 -13.80 22.78
C PHE A 160 4.24 -12.38 22.28
N ASN A 161 4.73 -11.35 22.98
CA ASN A 161 4.48 -9.96 22.63
C ASN A 161 5.07 -9.56 21.27
N ALA A 162 6.26 -10.07 20.93
CA ALA A 162 6.87 -9.82 19.63
C ALA A 162 6.00 -10.33 18.47
N ARG A 163 5.44 -11.55 18.59
CA ARG A 163 4.57 -12.11 17.56
C ARG A 163 3.22 -11.40 17.47
N LEU A 164 2.65 -10.94 18.60
CA LEU A 164 1.45 -10.09 18.57
C LEU A 164 1.71 -8.77 17.84
N ALA A 165 2.87 -8.15 18.06
CA ALA A 165 3.26 -6.92 17.39
C ALA A 165 3.44 -7.13 15.88
N GLU A 166 4.04 -8.25 15.46
CA GLU A 166 4.18 -8.61 14.05
C GLU A 166 2.80 -8.80 13.37
N MET A 167 1.88 -9.54 14.01
CA MET A 167 0.52 -9.70 13.48
C MET A 167 -0.19 -8.35 13.31
N ALA A 168 0.00 -7.42 14.25
CA ALA A 168 -0.57 -6.07 14.16
C ALA A 168 0.07 -5.24 13.03
N ASP A 169 1.38 -5.34 12.83
CA ASP A 169 2.09 -4.66 11.74
C ASP A 169 1.66 -5.18 10.36
N ASN A 170 1.46 -6.50 10.23
CA ASN A 170 0.94 -7.12 9.02
C ASN A 170 -0.47 -6.62 8.70
N ARG A 171 -1.37 -6.57 9.70
CA ARG A 171 -2.72 -5.99 9.53
C ARG A 171 -2.65 -4.52 9.10
N ARG A 172 -1.76 -3.72 9.71
CA ARG A 172 -1.57 -2.30 9.35
C ARG A 172 -1.09 -2.14 7.91
N THR A 173 -0.14 -2.96 7.46
CA THR A 173 0.37 -2.94 6.08
C THR A 173 -0.76 -3.18 5.06
N VAL A 174 -1.62 -4.18 5.31
CA VAL A 174 -2.78 -4.44 4.44
C VAL A 174 -3.78 -3.28 4.53
N ALA A 175 -4.07 -2.78 5.73
CA ALA A 175 -5.00 -1.67 5.94
C ALA A 175 -4.57 -0.39 5.20
N ASP A 176 -3.28 -0.05 5.23
CA ASP A 176 -2.72 1.09 4.51
C ASP A 176 -2.85 0.91 2.99
N THR A 177 -2.64 -0.30 2.50
CA THR A 177 -2.85 -0.64 1.07
C THR A 177 -4.31 -0.48 0.67
N LEU A 178 -5.26 -0.93 1.51
CA LEU A 178 -6.68 -0.75 1.26
C LEU A 178 -7.09 0.72 1.28
N ALA A 179 -6.50 1.54 2.16
CA ALA A 179 -6.76 2.98 2.20
C ALA A 179 -6.36 3.66 0.88
N LEU A 180 -5.23 3.25 0.30
CA LEU A 180 -4.80 3.69 -1.03
C LEU A 180 -5.77 3.25 -2.14
N GLY A 181 -6.34 2.04 -2.04
CA GLY A 181 -7.40 1.54 -2.92
C GLY A 181 -8.69 2.35 -2.80
N THR A 182 -9.13 2.66 -1.57
CA THR A 182 -10.31 3.49 -1.29
C THR A 182 -10.19 4.88 -1.93
N ASP A 183 -9.04 5.56 -1.75
CA ASP A 183 -8.80 6.87 -2.35
C ASP A 183 -8.84 6.83 -3.89
N ARG A 184 -8.26 5.79 -4.50
CA ARG A 184 -8.30 5.61 -5.95
C ARG A 184 -9.69 5.30 -6.47
N ALA A 185 -10.45 4.44 -5.80
CA ALA A 185 -11.84 4.16 -6.14
C ALA A 185 -12.70 5.44 -6.06
N ALA A 186 -12.51 6.26 -5.02
CA ALA A 186 -13.19 7.55 -4.90
C ALA A 186 -12.84 8.52 -6.04
N LYS A 187 -11.56 8.58 -6.45
CA LYS A 187 -11.10 9.38 -7.61
C LYS A 187 -11.68 8.88 -8.93
N ALA A 188 -11.71 7.56 -9.15
CA ALA A 188 -12.32 6.93 -10.31
C ALA A 188 -13.84 7.20 -10.36
N ARG A 189 -14.53 7.04 -9.24
CA ARG A 189 -15.95 7.39 -9.10
C ARG A 189 -16.21 8.85 -9.49
N LEU A 190 -15.42 9.78 -8.96
CA LEU A 190 -15.55 11.20 -9.26
C LEU A 190 -15.30 11.51 -10.75
N MET A 191 -14.34 10.82 -11.38
CA MET A 191 -14.11 10.91 -12.83
C MET A 191 -15.37 10.52 -13.61
N LEU A 192 -15.94 9.36 -13.29
CA LEU A 192 -17.13 8.82 -13.95
C LEU A 192 -18.35 9.71 -13.72
N THR A 193 -18.57 10.20 -12.49
CA THR A 193 -19.68 11.12 -12.18
C THR A 193 -19.56 12.43 -12.97
N ARG A 194 -18.35 12.96 -13.15
CA ARG A 194 -18.17 14.17 -13.98
C ARG A 194 -18.42 13.92 -15.45
N ALA A 195 -18.01 12.78 -15.99
CA ALA A 195 -18.29 12.41 -17.37
C ALA A 195 -19.81 12.25 -17.60
N GLN A 196 -20.50 11.62 -16.65
CA GLN A 196 -21.96 11.53 -16.64
C GLN A 196 -22.61 12.92 -16.61
N GLY A 197 -22.14 13.81 -15.73
CA GLY A 197 -22.65 15.19 -15.64
C GLY A 197 -22.40 16.06 -16.88
N LYS A 198 -21.48 15.64 -17.78
CA LYS A 198 -21.23 16.27 -19.08
C LYS A 198 -22.07 15.67 -20.21
N GLY A 199 -23.00 14.77 -19.90
CA GLY A 199 -23.91 14.15 -20.87
C GLY A 199 -23.44 12.83 -21.45
N GLN A 200 -22.41 12.19 -20.86
CA GLN A 200 -22.04 10.83 -21.25
C GLN A 200 -22.96 9.81 -20.56
N ASP A 201 -23.83 9.18 -21.35
CA ASP A 201 -24.78 8.18 -20.87
C ASP A 201 -24.11 6.82 -20.56
N GLY A 202 -24.84 5.95 -19.85
CA GLY A 202 -24.38 4.58 -19.55
C GLY A 202 -23.34 4.46 -18.43
N LEU A 203 -22.92 5.56 -17.80
CA LEU A 203 -21.90 5.56 -16.75
C LEU A 203 -22.42 5.29 -15.32
N SER A 204 -23.74 5.28 -15.12
CA SER A 204 -24.36 5.17 -13.79
C SER A 204 -23.97 3.89 -13.05
N TRP A 205 -23.91 2.76 -13.76
CA TRP A 205 -23.49 1.49 -13.19
C TRP A 205 -22.04 1.56 -12.69
N TYR A 206 -21.11 2.09 -13.50
CA TYR A 206 -19.70 2.21 -13.11
C TYR A 206 -19.48 3.15 -11.92
N VAL A 207 -20.26 4.24 -11.82
CA VAL A 207 -20.24 5.14 -10.66
C VAL A 207 -20.66 4.40 -9.39
N ALA A 208 -21.74 3.62 -9.46
CA ALA A 208 -22.21 2.81 -8.34
C ALA A 208 -21.20 1.71 -7.97
N SER A 209 -20.61 1.04 -8.97
CA SER A 209 -19.60 0.01 -8.76
C SER A 209 -18.36 0.55 -8.05
N MET A 210 -17.83 1.71 -8.48
CA MET A 210 -16.70 2.33 -7.79
C MET A 210 -17.04 2.79 -6.36
N LYS A 211 -18.30 3.16 -6.11
CA LYS A 211 -18.77 3.43 -4.74
C LYS A 211 -18.73 2.17 -3.89
N GLN A 212 -19.18 1.03 -4.43
CA GLN A 212 -19.11 -0.25 -3.74
C GLN A 212 -17.65 -0.62 -3.40
N VAL A 213 -16.73 -0.47 -4.35
CA VAL A 213 -15.29 -0.70 -4.11
C VAL A 213 -14.76 0.21 -3.00
N GLU A 214 -15.12 1.50 -3.00
CA GLU A 214 -14.76 2.46 -1.95
C GLU A 214 -15.27 2.02 -0.56
N GLU A 215 -16.52 1.56 -0.48
CA GLU A 215 -17.15 1.15 0.78
C GLU A 215 -16.58 -0.17 1.31
N THR A 216 -16.41 -1.18 0.44
CA THR A 216 -15.86 -2.48 0.83
C THR A 216 -14.40 -2.37 1.27
N THR A 217 -13.55 -1.66 0.52
CA THR A 217 -12.14 -1.46 0.91
C THR A 217 -12.02 -0.73 2.25
N ARG A 218 -12.86 0.28 2.50
CA ARG A 218 -12.92 0.99 3.78
C ARG A 218 -13.40 0.09 4.91
N ALA A 219 -14.40 -0.76 4.67
CA ALA A 219 -14.88 -1.71 5.66
C ALA A 219 -13.80 -2.76 6.00
N GLY A 220 -13.07 -3.27 4.99
CA GLY A 220 -11.91 -4.15 5.17
C GLY A 220 -10.81 -3.49 6.01
N GLN A 221 -10.45 -2.25 5.70
CA GLN A 221 -9.51 -1.46 6.48
C GLN A 221 -9.95 -1.35 7.95
N ALA A 222 -11.22 -1.00 8.19
CA ALA A 222 -11.75 -0.87 9.55
C ALA A 222 -11.71 -2.19 10.32
N ARG A 223 -12.01 -3.33 9.68
CA ARG A 223 -11.90 -4.67 10.30
C ARG A 223 -10.47 -4.99 10.74
N LEU A 224 -9.48 -4.73 9.90
CA LEU A 224 -8.07 -4.98 10.20
C LEU A 224 -7.57 -4.14 11.38
N MET A 225 -8.03 -2.88 11.47
CA MET A 225 -7.65 -1.96 12.54
C MET A 225 -8.42 -2.18 13.84
N ALA A 226 -9.67 -2.64 13.78
CA ALA A 226 -10.48 -2.92 14.97
C ALA A 226 -10.07 -4.21 15.70
N ALA A 227 -9.34 -5.11 15.04
CA ALA A 227 -8.82 -6.34 15.63
C ALA A 227 -7.67 -6.14 16.63
N GLU A 228 -7.36 -4.89 17.01
CA GLU A 228 -6.34 -4.52 18.02
C GLU A 228 -6.82 -4.70 19.49
N GLY A 229 -7.98 -5.32 19.74
CA GLY A 229 -8.58 -5.50 21.08
C GLY A 229 -8.64 -6.93 21.58
#